data_AF-A0A2A5T5I1-F1
#
_entry.id   AF-A0A2A5T5I1-F1
#
_cell.length_a   1.000
_cell.length_b   1.000
_cell.length_c   1.000
_cell.angle_alpha   90.00
_cell.angle_beta   90.00
_cell.angle_gamma   90.00
#
_symmetry.space_group_name_H-M   'P 1'
#
loop_
_entity.id
_entity.type
_entity.pdbx_description
1 polymer ?
#
loop_
_entity_poly.entity_id
_entity_poly.type
_entity_poly.pdbx_seq_one_letter_code
_entity_poly.pdbx_strand_id
1 'polypeptide(L)' 'MRGFYGFKLHLIINDQGGIISIKVTTANVDDRKSVPEMADNL' A
#
# COMPACT_ATOMS: atom_id res chain seq x y z
N MET A 1 -8.48 -14.32 -21.34
CA MET A 1 -8.56 -13.52 -20.10
C MET A 1 -7.39 -12.55 -20.10
N ARG A 2 -7.65 -11.24 -20.29
CA ARG A 2 -6.60 -10.23 -20.35
C ARG A 2 -6.37 -9.72 -18.92
N GLY A 3 -5.28 -10.16 -18.29
CA GLY A 3 -4.93 -9.68 -16.96
C GLY A 3 -4.58 -8.20 -17.00
N PHE A 4 -5.13 -7.41 -16.08
CA PHE A 4 -4.66 -6.06 -15.82
C PHE A 4 -3.25 -6.16 -15.20
N TYR A 5 -2.24 -5.66 -15.92
CA TYR A 5 -0.91 -5.47 -15.35
C TYR A 5 -0.89 -4.12 -14.63
N GLY A 6 -1.26 -4.15 -13.36
CA GLY A 6 -1.23 -2.97 -12.50
C GLY A 6 -0.62 -3.32 -11.14
N PHE A 7 -0.26 -2.27 -10.40
CA PHE A 7 0.12 -2.36 -9.00
C PHE A 7 -0.69 -1.34 -8.20
N LYS A 8 -0.79 -1.57 -6.91
CA LYS A 8 -1.34 -0.65 -5.93
C LYS A 8 -0.20 -0.10 -5.09
N LEU A 9 -0.25 1.19 -4.82
CA LEU A 9 0.71 1.89 -3.98
C LEU A 9 0.00 2.33 -2.71
N HIS A 10 0.50 1.86 -1.58
CA HIS A 10 0.08 2.30 -0.26
C HIS A 10 1.17 3.19 0.32
N LEU A 11 0.79 4.36 0.83
CA LEU A 11 1.69 5.36 1.37
C LEU A 11 1.16 5.87 2.71
N ILE A 12 2.01 5.90 3.73
CA ILE A 12 1.75 6.57 5.00
C ILE A 12 2.68 7.78 5.06
N ILE A 13 2.10 8.97 5.20
CA ILE A 13 2.81 10.24 5.33
C ILE A 13 2.44 10.92 6.64
N ASN A 14 3.38 11.67 7.22
CA ASN A 14 3.07 12.59 8.32
C ASN A 14 2.46 13.90 7.78
N ASP A 15 2.00 14.74 8.70
CA ASP A 15 1.43 16.06 8.45
C ASP A 15 2.42 17.05 7.82
N GLN A 16 3.72 16.82 8.01
CA GLN A 16 4.81 17.62 7.41
C GLN A 16 5.21 17.14 6.01
N GLY A 17 4.55 16.09 5.46
CA GLY A 17 4.85 15.52 4.15
C GLY A 17 6.01 14.53 4.11
N GLY A 18 6.55 14.15 5.28
CA GLY A 18 7.53 13.08 5.41
C GLY A 18 6.90 11.70 5.21
N ILE A 19 7.60 10.83 4.47
CA ILE A 19 7.14 9.47 4.21
C ILE A 19 7.54 8.56 5.37
N ILE A 20 6.54 7.91 5.98
CA ILE A 20 6.76 7.00 7.12
C ILE A 20 6.79 5.54 6.66
N SER A 21 5.96 5.16 5.67
CA SER A 21 5.91 3.77 5.17
C SER A 21 5.41 3.70 3.72
N ILE A 22 5.97 2.77 2.94
CA ILE A 22 5.61 2.51 1.53
C ILE A 22 5.38 1.01 1.36
N LYS A 23 4.29 0.63 0.70
CA LYS A 23 4.05 -0.75 0.27
C LYS A 23 3.50 -0.79 -1.14
N VAL A 24 4.05 -1.68 -1.96
CA VAL A 24 3.61 -1.91 -3.34
C VAL A 24 3.05 -3.33 -3.43
N THR A 25 1.81 -3.46 -3.90
CA THR A 25 1.17 -4.76 -4.10
C THR A 25 0.69 -4.92 -5.54
N THR A 26 0.54 -6.14 -6.02
CA THR A 26 0.01 -6.39 -7.36
C THR A 26 -1.47 -6.01 -7.40
N ALA A 27 -1.96 -5.43 -8.51
CA ALA A 27 -3.32 -4.92 -8.59
C ALA A 27 -4.42 -5.97 -8.33
N ASN A 28 -4.13 -7.25 -8.59
CA ASN A 28 -5.06 -8.35 -8.37
C ASN A 28 -5.06 -8.91 -6.94
N VAL A 29 -4.24 -8.37 -6.04
CA VAL A 29 -4.23 -8.76 -4.62
C VAL A 29 -5.36 -8.02 -3.90
N ASP A 30 -6.10 -8.70 -3.03
CA ASP A 30 -7.15 -8.10 -2.20
C ASP A 30 -6.52 -7.48 -0.93
N ASP A 31 -6.34 -6.16 -0.90
CA ASP A 31 -5.57 -5.45 0.15
C ASP A 31 -6.40 -5.05 1.38
N ARG A 32 -7.52 -5.73 1.66
CA ARG A 32 -8.41 -5.42 2.80
C ARG A 32 -7.72 -5.43 4.18
N LYS A 33 -6.48 -5.93 4.29
CA LYS A 33 -5.67 -5.96 5.52
C LYS A 33 -4.40 -5.10 5.48
N SER A 34 -4.14 -4.38 4.38
CA SER A 34 -2.84 -3.73 4.20
C SER A 34 -2.61 -2.54 5.14
N VAL A 35 -3.66 -1.81 5.53
CA VAL A 35 -3.50 -0.61 6.38
C VAL A 35 -3.08 -0.96 7.81
N PRO A 36 -3.73 -1.90 8.53
CA PRO A 36 -3.25 -2.34 9.84
C PRO A 36 -1.84 -2.91 9.79
N GLU A 37 -1.50 -3.71 8.77
CA GLU A 37 -0.18 -4.30 8.62
C GLU A 37 0.92 -3.25 8.42
N MET A 38 0.64 -2.19 7.65
CA MET A 38 1.59 -1.10 7.43
C MET A 38 1.75 -0.20 8.66
N ALA A 39 0.75 -0.16 9.54
CA ALA A 39 0.76 0.63 10.76
C ALA A 39 1.24 -0.15 12.00
N ASP A 40 1.41 -1.48 11.90
CA ASP A 40 1.78 -2.37 13.01
C ASP A 40 3.19 -2.08 13.57
N ASN A 41 4.05 -1.43 12.77
CA ASN A 41 5.44 -1.11 13.11
C ASN A 41 5.72 0.41 13.12
N LEU A 42 4.66 1.22 13.22
CA LEU A 42 4.70 2.68 13.28
C LEU A 42 4.53 3.14 14.73
#